data_AF-A0AAD7Z9Z8-F1
#
_entry.id   AF-A0AAD7Z9Z8-F1
#
_cell.length_a   1.000
_cell.length_b   1.000
_cell.length_c   1.000
_cell.angle_alpha   90.00
_cell.angle_beta   90.00
_cell.angle_gamma   90.00
#
_symmetry.space_group_name_H-M   'P 1'
#
loop_
_entity.id
_entity.type
_entity.pdbx_description
1 polymer ?
#
loop_
_entity_poly.entity_id
_entity_poly.type
_entity_poly.pdbx_seq_one_letter_code
_entity_poly.pdbx_strand_id
1 'polypeptide(L)'
;HHEGGHIPFQAEVTSVLKFGEKNLISVAVNNTLTDITVPQGERFKLHPPIDNGSIKIQKYTFDFFNYAGIHRPVLLYTTPTTYIDDIYVQTDIHEDNGIIKYSITIGNNNENSSNVLVSVLDRDGNYIIRDVNATEGELVIPQAKLWWPYLMDPEPAYLYSLQVHLLPGNGGMEDIYRLPVGIRKLEWTNDTFTINGKPIYMRGFGRHEDSDASILTIWKLIIKSMKT
;
A
#
# COMPACT_ATOMS: atom_id res chain seq x y z
N HIS A 1 -0.79 -18.18 -6.97
CA HIS A 1 0.57 -18.45 -6.43
C HIS A 1 1.26 -17.12 -6.24
N HIS A 2 1.91 -16.90 -5.10
CA HIS A 2 2.66 -15.68 -4.81
C HIS A 2 4.00 -16.06 -4.19
N GLU A 3 5.05 -15.33 -4.55
CA GLU A 3 6.39 -15.50 -4.02
C GLU A 3 6.85 -14.18 -3.39
N GLY A 4 7.38 -14.26 -2.18
CA GLY A 4 7.68 -13.11 -1.32
C GLY A 4 6.80 -13.09 -0.08
N GLY A 5 7.43 -12.97 1.10
CA GLY A 5 6.72 -12.99 2.39
C GLY A 5 6.28 -11.63 2.92
N HIS A 6 6.65 -10.53 2.24
CA HIS A 6 6.61 -9.19 2.85
C HIS A 6 5.81 -8.15 2.07
N ILE A 7 5.19 -8.52 0.96
CA ILE A 7 4.33 -7.63 0.16
C ILE A 7 2.90 -8.21 0.09
N PRO A 8 1.88 -7.35 -0.05
CA PRO A 8 0.53 -7.83 -0.26
C PRO A 8 0.42 -8.55 -1.63
N PHE A 9 -0.52 -9.47 -1.72
CA PHE A 9 -0.98 -10.04 -2.99
C PHE A 9 -2.49 -10.17 -2.98
N GLN A 10 -3.07 -10.28 -4.17
CA GLN A 10 -4.50 -10.46 -4.33
C GLN A 10 -4.86 -11.56 -5.33
N ALA A 11 -6.06 -12.12 -5.16
CA ALA A 11 -6.67 -13.06 -6.07
C ALA A 11 -8.13 -12.66 -6.33
N GLU A 12 -8.53 -12.66 -7.60
CA GLU A 12 -9.91 -12.52 -8.05
C GLU A 12 -10.62 -13.86 -7.86
N VAL A 13 -11.77 -13.87 -7.17
CA VAL A 13 -12.48 -15.11 -6.80
C VAL A 13 -13.96 -15.13 -7.19
N THR A 14 -14.48 -14.10 -7.85
CA THR A 14 -15.91 -13.94 -8.18
C THR A 14 -16.45 -15.15 -8.94
N SER A 15 -15.68 -15.68 -9.89
CA SER A 15 -16.08 -16.82 -10.71
C SER A 15 -16.17 -18.15 -9.95
N VAL A 16 -15.56 -18.25 -8.76
CA VAL A 16 -15.51 -19.48 -7.95
C VAL A 16 -16.30 -19.38 -6.64
N LEU A 17 -16.80 -18.18 -6.30
CA LEU A 17 -17.60 -17.98 -5.10
C LEU A 17 -19.04 -18.45 -5.30
N LYS A 18 -19.59 -19.05 -4.24
CA LYS A 18 -21.03 -19.33 -4.12
C LYS A 18 -21.68 -18.21 -3.31
N PHE A 19 -22.35 -17.29 -3.98
CA PHE A 19 -23.02 -16.15 -3.33
C PHE A 19 -24.19 -16.62 -2.46
N GLY A 20 -24.30 -16.04 -1.26
CA GLY A 20 -25.33 -16.44 -0.28
C GLY A 20 -25.06 -17.78 0.42
N GLU A 21 -23.95 -18.45 0.11
CA GLU A 21 -23.60 -19.75 0.67
C GLU A 21 -22.24 -19.72 1.41
N LYS A 22 -21.96 -20.81 2.14
CA LYS A 22 -20.67 -21.01 2.79
C LYS A 22 -19.59 -21.35 1.76
N ASN A 23 -18.49 -20.61 1.80
CA ASN A 23 -17.29 -20.87 1.01
C ASN A 23 -16.14 -21.34 1.92
N LEU A 24 -15.22 -22.14 1.39
CA LEU A 24 -14.00 -22.59 2.09
C LEU A 24 -12.78 -21.96 1.42
N ILE A 25 -11.95 -21.27 2.20
CA ILE A 25 -10.67 -20.71 1.75
C ILE A 25 -9.55 -21.49 2.44
N SER A 26 -8.68 -22.10 1.62
CA SER A 26 -7.50 -22.82 2.08
C SER A 26 -6.24 -22.12 1.57
N VAL A 27 -5.33 -21.78 2.47
CA VAL A 27 -4.06 -21.13 2.13
C VAL A 27 -2.92 -22.02 2.60
N ALA A 28 -2.04 -22.39 1.67
CA ALA A 28 -0.80 -23.09 1.97
C ALA A 28 0.37 -22.10 1.99
N VAL A 29 1.15 -22.10 3.06
CA VAL A 29 2.31 -21.21 3.23
C VAL A 29 3.56 -22.07 3.37
N ASN A 30 4.64 -21.67 2.68
CA ASN A 30 5.94 -22.33 2.73
C ASN A 30 7.04 -21.30 3.05
N ASN A 31 7.80 -21.55 4.11
CA ASN A 31 8.92 -20.70 4.56
C ASN A 31 10.30 -21.35 4.33
N THR A 32 10.38 -22.35 3.44
CA THR A 32 11.65 -22.97 3.05
C THR A 32 12.46 -21.94 2.28
N LEU A 33 13.61 -21.56 2.82
CA LEU A 33 14.53 -20.65 2.14
C LEU A 33 15.51 -21.43 1.28
N THR A 34 15.91 -20.83 0.17
CA THR A 34 16.95 -21.31 -0.72
C THR A 34 17.93 -20.18 -1.04
N ASP A 35 18.92 -20.48 -1.86
CA ASP A 35 19.87 -19.51 -2.41
C ASP A 35 19.23 -18.49 -3.36
N ILE A 36 18.02 -18.76 -3.85
CA ILE A 36 17.27 -17.87 -4.75
C ILE A 36 16.06 -17.18 -4.09
N THR A 37 15.69 -17.54 -2.86
CA THR A 37 14.61 -16.83 -2.15
C THR A 37 15.09 -15.48 -1.61
N VAL A 38 14.15 -14.56 -1.38
CA VAL A 38 14.40 -13.32 -0.62
C VAL A 38 13.53 -13.34 0.65
N PRO A 39 14.13 -13.43 1.86
CA PRO A 39 15.57 -13.56 2.15
C PRO A 39 16.16 -14.93 1.79
N GLN A 40 17.49 -15.02 1.72
CA GLN A 40 18.21 -16.24 1.35
C GLN A 40 18.46 -17.17 2.54
N GLY A 41 18.56 -18.48 2.27
CA GLY A 41 18.98 -19.49 3.24
C GLY A 41 19.29 -20.83 2.58
N GLU A 42 19.54 -21.85 3.39
CA GLU A 42 19.79 -23.22 2.91
C GLU A 42 18.57 -24.10 3.13
N ARG A 43 18.20 -24.93 2.14
CA ARG A 43 17.17 -25.95 2.33
C ARG A 43 17.43 -26.78 3.58
N PHE A 44 16.36 -27.17 4.26
CA PHE A 44 16.41 -27.98 5.47
C PHE A 44 17.43 -29.11 5.38
N LYS A 45 18.38 -29.13 6.31
CA LYS A 45 19.22 -30.31 6.56
C LYS A 45 18.52 -31.15 7.62
N LEU A 46 18.37 -32.45 7.33
CA LEU A 46 17.96 -33.42 8.34
C LEU A 46 19.12 -33.60 9.31
N HIS A 47 18.93 -33.31 10.58
CA HIS A 47 19.87 -33.79 11.59
C HIS A 47 19.82 -35.33 11.65
N PRO A 48 20.95 -36.01 11.97
CA PRO A 48 20.94 -37.44 12.24
C PRO A 48 19.83 -37.79 13.25
N PRO A 49 19.21 -38.97 13.13
CA PRO A 49 18.12 -39.35 14.02
C PRO A 49 18.59 -39.25 15.48
N ILE A 50 17.90 -38.41 16.25
CA ILE A 50 17.94 -38.46 17.71
C ILE A 50 16.83 -39.45 18.12
N ASP A 51 16.88 -40.00 19.33
CA ASP A 51 15.89 -40.96 19.84
C ASP A 51 14.41 -40.51 19.69
N ASN A 52 14.16 -39.21 19.44
CA ASN A 52 12.85 -38.59 19.19
C ASN A 52 12.55 -38.21 17.71
N GLY A 53 13.30 -38.71 16.73
CA GLY A 53 13.04 -38.52 15.29
C GLY A 53 14.00 -37.54 14.58
N SER A 54 13.65 -37.16 13.35
CA SER A 54 14.46 -36.24 12.53
C SER A 54 13.97 -34.80 12.69
N ILE A 55 14.90 -33.89 13.03
CA ILE A 55 14.63 -32.45 13.11
C ILE A 55 15.07 -31.82 11.79
N LYS A 56 14.17 -31.07 11.16
CA LYS A 56 14.47 -30.22 10.01
C LYS A 56 15.03 -28.89 10.51
N ILE A 57 16.28 -28.59 10.21
CA ILE A 57 16.89 -27.30 10.55
C ILE A 57 17.08 -26.47 9.30
N GLN A 58 16.46 -25.29 9.28
CA GLN A 58 16.67 -24.26 8.28
C GLN A 58 17.88 -23.42 8.69
N LYS A 59 18.88 -23.26 7.81
CA LYS A 59 20.02 -22.38 8.05
C LYS A 59 19.88 -21.09 7.23
N TYR A 60 20.30 -19.97 7.79
CA TYR A 60 20.28 -18.65 7.17
C TYR A 60 21.32 -17.75 7.86
N THR A 61 21.66 -16.63 7.22
CA THR A 61 22.72 -15.70 7.67
C THR A 61 22.18 -14.36 8.18
N PHE A 62 20.86 -14.18 8.23
CA PHE A 62 20.23 -12.98 8.76
C PHE A 62 19.90 -13.10 10.25
N ASP A 63 19.86 -11.96 10.94
CA ASP A 63 19.70 -11.85 12.39
C ASP A 63 18.25 -11.56 12.80
N PHE A 64 17.33 -12.42 12.34
CA PHE A 64 15.93 -12.44 12.78
C PHE A 64 15.36 -13.85 12.64
N PHE A 65 14.31 -14.18 13.41
CA PHE A 65 13.67 -15.48 13.31
C PHE A 65 12.91 -15.64 11.99
N ASN A 66 13.06 -16.79 11.34
CA ASN A 66 12.29 -17.17 10.14
C ASN A 66 10.82 -17.54 10.49
N TYR A 67 10.08 -16.59 11.05
CA TYR A 67 8.65 -16.72 11.30
C TYR A 67 7.89 -17.02 10.01
N ALA A 68 6.81 -17.79 10.12
CA ALA A 68 6.03 -18.23 8.97
C ALA A 68 4.53 -18.20 9.26
N GLY A 69 3.75 -18.23 8.19
CA GLY A 69 2.30 -18.27 8.25
C GLY A 69 1.67 -16.98 7.76
N ILE A 70 0.51 -16.65 8.31
CA ILE A 70 -0.27 -15.46 7.96
C ILE A 70 -0.06 -14.43 9.06
N HIS A 71 0.98 -13.62 8.92
CA HIS A 71 1.34 -12.55 9.87
C HIS A 71 0.54 -11.26 9.67
N ARG A 72 -0.31 -11.19 8.64
CA ARG A 72 -1.01 -9.98 8.19
C ARG A 72 -2.49 -10.25 7.90
N PRO A 73 -3.42 -9.30 8.19
CA PRO A 73 -4.85 -9.49 8.05
C PRO A 73 -5.24 -9.97 6.67
N VAL A 74 -6.15 -10.93 6.60
CA VAL A 74 -6.78 -11.37 5.35
C VAL A 74 -8.11 -10.66 5.19
N LEU A 75 -8.30 -9.98 4.07
CA LEU A 75 -9.56 -9.30 3.73
C LEU A 75 -10.25 -10.05 2.61
N LEU A 76 -11.58 -10.18 2.70
CA LEU A 76 -12.45 -10.43 1.56
C LEU A 76 -13.24 -9.14 1.33
N TYR A 77 -13.13 -8.56 0.14
CA TYR A 77 -13.80 -7.31 -0.20
C TYR A 77 -14.34 -7.33 -1.61
N THR A 78 -15.25 -6.40 -1.89
CA THR A 78 -15.87 -6.25 -3.20
C THR A 78 -15.55 -4.91 -3.84
N THR A 79 -15.35 -4.86 -5.16
CA THR A 79 -15.34 -3.62 -5.95
C THR A 79 -16.50 -3.63 -6.96
N PRO A 80 -16.90 -2.49 -7.53
CA PRO A 80 -17.67 -2.49 -8.77
C PRO A 80 -16.93 -3.20 -9.91
N THR A 81 -17.63 -3.51 -11.00
CA THR A 81 -17.07 -4.17 -12.19
C THR A 81 -15.97 -3.34 -12.84
N THR A 82 -16.18 -2.03 -12.99
CA THR A 82 -15.16 -1.05 -13.38
C THR A 82 -14.72 -0.33 -12.11
N TYR A 83 -13.43 -0.35 -11.78
CA TYR A 83 -12.95 0.07 -10.47
C TYR A 83 -11.62 0.82 -10.55
N ILE A 84 -11.28 1.54 -9.49
CA ILE A 84 -9.98 2.21 -9.35
C ILE A 84 -8.94 1.16 -8.93
N ASP A 85 -7.98 0.84 -9.81
CA ASP A 85 -6.97 -0.19 -9.58
C ASP A 85 -5.75 0.37 -8.84
N ASP A 86 -5.28 1.55 -9.27
CA ASP A 86 -4.13 2.21 -8.67
C ASP A 86 -4.25 3.73 -8.74
N ILE A 87 -3.65 4.42 -7.77
CA ILE A 87 -3.51 5.87 -7.74
C ILE A 87 -2.05 6.19 -7.42
N TYR A 88 -1.33 6.67 -8.41
CA TYR A 88 0.01 7.21 -8.24
C TYR A 88 -0.08 8.70 -7.90
N VAL A 89 0.64 9.13 -6.86
CA VAL A 89 0.74 10.54 -6.47
C VAL A 89 2.20 10.93 -6.29
N GLN A 90 2.58 12.06 -6.89
CA GLN A 90 3.85 12.74 -6.66
C GLN A 90 3.59 14.18 -6.25
N THR A 91 4.24 14.62 -5.18
CA THR A 91 4.12 16.00 -4.69
C THR A 91 5.36 16.81 -5.00
N ASP A 92 5.17 18.11 -5.20
CA ASP A 92 6.25 19.09 -5.32
C ASP A 92 5.82 20.41 -4.66
N ILE A 93 6.74 21.37 -4.57
CA ILE A 93 6.51 22.68 -3.98
C ILE A 93 7.14 23.73 -4.90
N HIS A 94 6.35 24.75 -5.26
CA HIS A 94 6.83 25.92 -5.99
C HIS A 94 6.41 27.17 -5.25
N GLU A 95 7.38 27.94 -4.76
CA GLU A 95 7.16 29.06 -3.83
C GLU A 95 6.34 28.60 -2.61
N ASP A 96 5.18 29.21 -2.36
CA ASP A 96 4.26 28.83 -1.28
C ASP A 96 3.16 27.85 -1.73
N ASN A 97 3.17 27.43 -3.00
CA ASN A 97 2.16 26.54 -3.56
C ASN A 97 2.62 25.08 -3.51
N GLY A 98 1.69 24.22 -3.10
CA GLY A 98 1.86 22.77 -3.19
C GLY A 98 1.41 22.27 -4.56
N ILE A 99 2.12 21.29 -5.10
CA ILE A 99 1.78 20.64 -6.37
C ILE A 99 1.46 19.17 -6.08
N ILE A 100 0.33 18.68 -6.58
CA ILE A 100 -0.05 17.26 -6.55
C ILE A 100 -0.19 16.79 -8.01
N LYS A 101 0.78 16.01 -8.47
CA LYS A 101 0.70 15.27 -9.73
C LYS A 101 0.11 13.91 -9.47
N TYR A 102 -0.86 13.49 -10.28
CA TYR A 102 -1.52 12.20 -10.09
C TYR A 102 -1.70 11.46 -11.41
N SER A 103 -1.78 10.13 -11.32
CA SER A 103 -2.20 9.24 -12.40
C SER A 103 -3.02 8.11 -11.80
N ILE A 104 -4.13 7.77 -12.44
CA ILE A 104 -5.15 6.83 -11.96
C ILE A 104 -5.28 5.70 -12.97
N THR A 105 -5.08 4.46 -12.52
CA THR A 105 -5.30 3.27 -13.33
C THR A 105 -6.70 2.74 -13.06
N ILE A 106 -7.48 2.55 -14.13
CA ILE A 106 -8.83 1.98 -14.05
C ILE A 106 -8.76 0.50 -14.44
N GLY A 107 -9.22 -0.36 -13.56
CA GLY A 107 -9.34 -1.79 -13.81
C GLY A 107 -10.64 -2.13 -14.54
N ASN A 108 -10.55 -3.11 -15.45
CA ASN A 108 -11.68 -3.61 -16.24
C ASN A 108 -12.44 -2.50 -17.00
N ASN A 109 -11.69 -1.53 -17.54
CA ASN A 109 -12.22 -0.39 -18.28
C ASN A 109 -12.63 -0.78 -19.71
N ASN A 110 -13.65 -1.63 -19.84
CA ASN A 110 -14.17 -2.07 -21.14
C ASN A 110 -15.02 -0.99 -21.84
N GLU A 111 -15.22 0.16 -21.20
CA GLU A 111 -16.15 1.20 -21.64
C GLU A 111 -15.46 2.56 -21.74
N ASN A 112 -15.31 3.07 -22.96
CA ASN A 112 -14.63 4.34 -23.29
C ASN A 112 -15.34 5.62 -22.77
N SER A 113 -16.32 5.51 -21.87
CA SER A 113 -17.20 6.60 -21.43
C SER A 113 -17.20 6.83 -19.90
N SER A 114 -16.27 6.22 -19.17
CA SER A 114 -16.14 6.45 -17.72
C SER A 114 -15.59 7.85 -17.43
N ASN A 115 -16.22 8.58 -16.50
CA ASN A 115 -15.70 9.85 -15.99
C ASN A 115 -14.93 9.61 -14.69
N VAL A 116 -13.82 10.33 -14.49
CA VAL A 116 -13.01 10.25 -13.28
C VAL A 116 -12.90 11.62 -12.68
N LEU A 117 -13.66 11.85 -11.61
CA LEU A 117 -13.72 13.14 -10.92
C LEU A 117 -12.73 13.13 -9.75
N VAL A 118 -11.75 14.02 -9.81
CA VAL A 118 -10.68 14.15 -8.81
C VAL A 118 -10.89 15.43 -8.01
N SER A 119 -10.91 15.28 -6.69
CA SER A 119 -11.06 16.36 -5.72
C SER A 119 -9.96 16.32 -4.67
N VAL A 120 -9.59 17.48 -4.14
CA VAL A 120 -8.64 17.62 -3.02
C VAL A 120 -9.33 18.33 -1.87
N LEU A 121 -9.36 17.69 -0.71
CA LEU A 121 -9.94 18.22 0.51
C LEU A 121 -8.83 18.49 1.53
N ASP A 122 -9.01 19.54 2.34
CA ASP A 122 -8.17 19.79 3.51
C ASP A 122 -8.46 18.81 4.67
N ARG A 123 -7.76 18.95 5.80
CA ARG A 123 -7.90 18.08 6.97
C ARG A 123 -9.30 18.15 7.61
N ASP A 124 -9.99 19.27 7.45
CA ASP A 124 -11.33 19.51 8.01
C ASP A 124 -12.44 19.05 7.04
N GLY A 125 -12.08 18.56 5.84
CA GLY A 125 -13.01 18.07 4.84
C GLY A 125 -13.55 19.16 3.91
N ASN A 126 -12.94 20.34 3.86
CA ASN A 126 -13.32 21.39 2.92
C ASN A 126 -12.65 21.16 1.57
N TYR A 127 -13.40 21.32 0.48
CA TYR A 127 -12.86 21.24 -0.88
C TYR A 127 -11.93 22.41 -1.18
N ILE A 128 -10.69 22.10 -1.56
CA ILE A 128 -9.74 23.04 -2.16
C ILE A 128 -9.86 22.98 -3.69
N ILE A 129 -9.95 21.77 -4.23
CA ILE A 129 -10.18 21.50 -5.66
C ILE A 129 -11.32 20.51 -5.75
N ARG A 130 -12.19 20.70 -6.74
CA ARG A 130 -13.41 19.91 -6.89
C ARG A 130 -13.61 19.42 -8.33
N ASP A 131 -13.89 18.13 -8.44
CA ASP A 131 -14.45 17.45 -9.60
C ASP A 131 -13.70 17.70 -10.92
N VAL A 132 -12.35 17.67 -10.89
CA VAL A 132 -11.52 17.71 -12.09
C VAL A 132 -11.68 16.39 -12.84
N ASN A 133 -12.22 16.43 -14.07
CA ASN A 133 -12.46 15.22 -14.85
C ASN A 133 -11.22 14.82 -15.66
N ALA A 134 -10.35 14.00 -15.06
CA ALA A 134 -9.17 13.46 -15.72
C ALA A 134 -8.62 12.23 -14.97
N THR A 135 -7.96 11.33 -15.69
CA THR A 135 -7.23 10.19 -15.11
C THR A 135 -5.80 10.54 -14.74
N GLU A 136 -5.28 11.66 -15.22
CA GLU A 136 -3.96 12.18 -14.87
C GLU A 136 -3.98 13.70 -14.89
N GLY A 137 -3.13 14.33 -14.10
CA GLY A 137 -3.04 15.77 -14.09
C GLY A 137 -2.14 16.32 -13.00
N GLU A 138 -2.05 17.64 -12.99
CA GLU A 138 -1.35 18.42 -11.99
C GLU A 138 -2.33 19.37 -11.31
N LEU A 139 -2.37 19.33 -9.98
CA LEU A 139 -3.23 20.14 -9.14
C LEU A 139 -2.36 21.10 -8.33
N VAL A 140 -2.68 22.39 -8.38
CA VAL A 140 -1.97 23.43 -7.62
C VAL A 140 -2.79 23.78 -6.38
N ILE A 141 -2.19 23.66 -5.20
CA ILE A 141 -2.75 23.99 -3.89
C ILE A 141 -2.15 25.33 -3.44
N PRO A 142 -2.91 26.44 -3.53
CA PRO A 142 -2.40 27.75 -3.11
C PRO A 142 -2.09 27.78 -1.62
N GLN A 143 -0.96 28.38 -1.24
CA GLN A 143 -0.54 28.51 0.17
C GLN A 143 -0.65 27.20 0.95
N ALA A 144 -0.06 26.14 0.39
CA ALA A 144 -0.25 24.79 0.89
C ALA A 144 0.32 24.60 2.30
N LYS A 145 -0.43 23.92 3.17
CA LYS A 145 0.09 23.41 4.44
C LYS A 145 0.93 22.15 4.15
N LEU A 146 2.23 22.27 4.34
CA LEU A 146 3.16 21.20 4.02
C LEU A 146 3.18 20.10 5.09
N TRP A 147 3.45 18.87 4.66
CA TRP A 147 3.74 17.78 5.58
C TRP A 147 5.16 17.97 6.15
N TRP A 148 5.25 18.00 7.47
CA TRP A 148 6.52 18.11 8.20
C TRP A 148 6.71 16.93 9.18
N PRO A 149 7.96 16.50 9.40
CA PRO A 149 8.29 15.61 10.50
C PRO A 149 7.93 16.23 11.85
N TYR A 150 7.70 15.36 12.83
CA TYR A 150 7.52 15.77 14.22
C TYR A 150 8.69 16.66 14.68
N LEU A 151 8.38 17.76 15.39
CA LEU A 151 9.30 18.83 15.85
C LEU A 151 9.77 19.85 14.81
N MET A 152 9.44 19.71 13.52
CA MET A 152 9.84 20.69 12.49
C MET A 152 8.76 21.73 12.16
N ASP A 153 7.54 21.52 12.65
CA ASP A 153 6.37 22.39 12.45
C ASP A 153 5.38 22.21 13.61
N PRO A 154 4.61 23.25 14.00
CA PRO A 154 3.55 23.13 15.02
C PRO A 154 2.38 22.22 14.59
N GLU A 155 2.14 22.04 13.29
CA GLU A 155 1.13 21.13 12.74
C GLU A 155 1.78 19.99 11.92
N PRO A 156 2.60 19.12 12.54
CA PRO A 156 3.33 18.09 11.81
C PRO A 156 2.36 17.08 11.18
N ALA A 157 2.86 16.36 10.18
CA ALA A 157 2.09 15.38 9.43
C ALA A 157 0.75 15.89 8.87
N TYR A 158 0.73 17.11 8.30
CA TYR A 158 -0.43 17.60 7.57
C TYR A 158 -0.76 16.74 6.36
N LEU A 159 -2.02 16.29 6.28
CA LEU A 159 -2.53 15.42 5.23
C LEU A 159 -3.78 16.05 4.62
N TYR A 160 -3.76 16.19 3.30
CA TYR A 160 -4.94 16.39 2.48
C TYR A 160 -5.58 15.04 2.16
N SER A 161 -6.81 15.06 1.65
CA SER A 161 -7.45 13.87 1.06
C SER A 161 -7.64 14.07 -0.44
N LEU A 162 -6.93 13.28 -1.25
CA LEU A 162 -7.22 13.13 -2.67
C LEU A 162 -8.38 12.14 -2.82
N GLN A 163 -9.53 12.63 -3.26
CA GLN A 163 -10.74 11.85 -3.45
C GLN A 163 -10.96 11.63 -4.95
N VAL A 164 -11.09 10.36 -5.34
CA VAL A 164 -11.33 9.95 -6.73
C VAL A 164 -12.69 9.27 -6.81
N HIS A 165 -13.56 9.80 -7.67
CA HIS A 165 -14.84 9.20 -8.01
C HIS A 165 -14.77 8.69 -9.45
N LEU A 166 -14.99 7.39 -9.62
CA LEU A 166 -15.12 6.76 -10.92
C LEU A 166 -16.60 6.54 -11.20
N LEU A 167 -17.12 7.23 -12.21
CA LEU A 167 -18.50 7.14 -12.67
C LEU A 167 -18.53 6.34 -13.98
N PRO A 168 -19.01 5.08 -13.95
CA PRO A 168 -19.12 4.26 -15.15
C PRO A 168 -20.11 4.85 -16.16
N GLY A 169 -19.77 4.81 -17.46
CA GLY A 169 -20.60 5.39 -18.51
C GLY A 169 -21.92 4.63 -18.76
N ASN A 170 -22.02 3.37 -18.35
CA ASN A 170 -23.23 2.54 -18.44
C ASN A 170 -24.22 2.72 -17.28
N GLY A 171 -23.97 3.65 -16.34
CA GLY A 171 -24.79 3.80 -15.12
C GLY A 171 -24.55 2.71 -14.07
N GLY A 172 -23.44 1.97 -14.18
CA GLY A 172 -22.97 1.04 -13.16
C GLY A 172 -22.62 1.72 -11.84
N MET A 173 -22.34 0.90 -10.82
CA MET A 173 -22.02 1.39 -9.48
C MET A 173 -20.76 2.26 -9.48
N GLU A 174 -20.86 3.45 -8.91
CA GLU A 174 -19.73 4.35 -8.67
C GLU A 174 -18.68 3.69 -7.76
N ASP A 175 -17.40 3.88 -8.09
CA ASP A 175 -16.30 3.54 -7.20
C ASP A 175 -15.68 4.82 -6.61
N ILE A 176 -15.38 4.81 -5.32
CA ILE A 176 -14.84 5.97 -4.60
C ILE A 176 -13.63 5.55 -3.80
N TYR A 177 -12.49 6.19 -4.09
CA TYR A 177 -11.26 6.01 -3.32
C TYR A 177 -10.84 7.34 -2.66
N ARG A 178 -10.32 7.24 -1.42
CA ARG A 178 -9.79 8.39 -0.68
C ARG A 178 -8.36 8.08 -0.25
N LEU A 179 -7.41 8.86 -0.76
CA LEU A 179 -5.99 8.70 -0.50
C LEU A 179 -5.47 9.89 0.32
N PRO A 180 -4.97 9.68 1.54
CA PRO A 180 -4.28 10.73 2.29
C PRO A 180 -2.99 11.15 1.57
N VAL A 181 -2.79 12.45 1.36
CA VAL A 181 -1.62 13.01 0.67
C VAL A 181 -0.95 14.07 1.54
N GLY A 182 0.31 13.84 1.90
CA GLY A 182 1.15 14.84 2.56
C GLY A 182 2.05 15.54 1.54
N ILE A 183 1.80 16.83 1.29
CA ILE A 183 2.61 17.62 0.34
C ILE A 183 3.97 17.88 0.96
N ARG A 184 5.01 17.26 0.41
CA ARG A 184 6.40 17.49 0.82
C ARG A 184 7.34 17.31 -0.37
N LYS A 185 8.47 18.00 -0.32
CA LYS A 185 9.57 17.83 -1.28
C LYS A 185 10.78 17.26 -0.54
N LEU A 186 11.36 16.20 -1.07
CA LEU A 186 12.61 15.62 -0.56
C LEU A 186 13.70 15.86 -1.60
N GLU A 187 14.81 16.44 -1.19
CA GLU A 187 15.96 16.70 -2.06
C GLU A 187 17.24 16.27 -1.36
N TRP A 188 18.25 15.89 -2.14
CA TRP A 188 19.53 15.50 -1.58
C TRP A 188 20.69 15.84 -2.50
N THR A 189 21.81 16.16 -1.87
CA THR A 189 23.14 16.31 -2.45
C THR A 189 24.05 15.24 -1.87
N ASN A 190 25.35 15.31 -2.17
CA ASN A 190 26.33 14.40 -1.58
C ASN A 190 26.50 14.57 -0.06
N ASP A 191 26.15 15.74 0.49
CA ASP A 191 26.41 16.12 1.87
C ASP A 191 25.15 16.48 2.67
N THR A 192 24.01 16.69 2.00
CA THR A 192 22.80 17.21 2.62
C THR A 192 21.57 16.46 2.14
N PHE A 193 20.66 16.19 3.07
CA PHE A 193 19.30 15.72 2.80
C PHE A 193 18.33 16.77 3.34
N THR A 194 17.39 17.24 2.51
CA THR A 194 16.43 18.28 2.88
C THR A 194 15.00 17.78 2.74
N ILE A 195 14.13 18.35 3.57
CA ILE A 195 12.67 18.26 3.43
C ILE A 195 12.12 19.67 3.34
N ASN A 196 11.33 19.94 2.30
CA ASN A 196 10.73 21.24 2.01
C ASN A 196 11.78 22.37 2.04
N GLY A 197 12.95 22.12 1.44
CA GLY A 197 14.09 23.05 1.39
C GLY A 197 14.89 23.20 2.69
N LYS A 198 14.48 22.57 3.82
CA LYS A 198 15.21 22.64 5.09
C LYS A 198 16.03 21.36 5.32
N PRO A 199 17.32 21.47 5.69
CA PRO A 199 18.12 20.30 6.08
C PRO A 199 17.50 19.52 7.22
N ILE A 200 17.55 18.20 7.16
CA ILE A 200 17.08 17.31 8.23
C ILE A 200 18.21 16.37 8.67
N TYR A 201 18.28 16.17 9.98
CA TYR A 201 19.16 15.19 10.60
C TYR A 201 18.31 14.04 11.15
N MET A 202 18.40 12.86 10.54
CA MET A 202 17.61 11.69 10.91
C MET A 202 18.16 11.06 12.19
N ARG A 203 17.32 11.02 13.25
CA ARG A 203 17.61 10.33 14.51
C ARG A 203 16.57 9.23 14.72
N GLY A 204 17.01 8.00 14.89
CA GLY A 204 16.13 6.86 15.06
C GLY A 204 16.89 5.55 15.12
N PHE A 205 16.17 4.46 14.87
CA PHE A 205 16.69 3.09 14.94
C PHE A 205 16.20 2.30 13.72
N GLY A 206 16.97 1.29 13.32
CA GLY A 206 16.41 0.18 12.54
C GLY A 206 15.43 -0.59 13.40
N ARG A 207 14.31 -1.05 12.83
CA ARG A 207 13.24 -1.73 13.56
C ARG A 207 12.87 -3.04 12.86
N HIS A 208 12.61 -4.08 13.65
CA HIS A 208 11.94 -5.30 13.21
C HIS A 208 10.43 -5.24 13.50
N GLU A 209 9.63 -5.88 12.64
CA GLU A 209 8.24 -6.24 12.97
C GLU A 209 8.28 -7.47 13.90
N ASP A 210 8.55 -7.25 15.19
CA ASP A 210 8.65 -8.31 16.20
C ASP A 210 8.05 -7.86 17.54
N SER A 211 7.46 -8.80 18.29
CA SER A 211 7.01 -8.61 19.67
C SER A 211 6.81 -9.97 20.36
N ASP A 212 6.82 -9.99 21.70
CA ASP A 212 6.80 -11.21 22.53
C ASP A 212 5.67 -12.21 22.21
N ALA A 213 4.54 -11.72 21.66
CA ALA A 213 3.36 -12.54 21.37
C ALA A 213 2.88 -12.49 19.91
N SER A 214 3.38 -11.55 19.09
CA SER A 214 2.96 -11.41 17.69
C SER A 214 3.90 -10.56 16.85
N ILE A 215 3.86 -10.72 15.53
CA ILE A 215 4.50 -9.80 14.58
C ILE A 215 3.57 -8.60 14.43
N LEU A 216 4.06 -7.40 14.74
CA LEU A 216 3.28 -6.17 14.57
C LEU A 216 2.93 -5.96 13.09
N THR A 217 1.63 -5.79 12.83
CA THR A 217 1.02 -5.75 11.50
C THR A 217 1.18 -4.39 10.83
N ILE A 218 1.75 -4.33 9.61
CA ILE A 218 1.79 -3.08 8.80
C ILE A 218 1.07 -3.20 7.44
N TRP A 219 0.77 -4.40 6.93
CA TRP A 219 0.06 -4.58 5.64
C TRP A 219 -0.94 -5.74 5.65
N LYS A 220 -1.78 -5.91 4.62
CA LYS A 220 -2.92 -6.85 4.58
C LYS A 220 -2.83 -7.82 3.38
N LEU A 221 -3.19 -9.09 3.55
CA LEU A 221 -3.59 -9.99 2.48
C LEU A 221 -4.99 -9.61 1.98
N ILE A 222 -5.20 -9.54 0.67
CA ILE A 222 -6.39 -8.92 0.08
C ILE A 222 -7.02 -9.90 -0.93
N ILE A 223 -8.22 -10.41 -0.67
CA ILE A 223 -8.99 -11.28 -1.57
C ILE A 223 -10.10 -10.44 -2.18
N LYS A 224 -10.07 -10.29 -3.51
CA LYS A 224 -10.97 -9.40 -4.24
C LYS A 224 -12.08 -10.18 -4.91
N SER A 225 -13.31 -9.69 -4.78
CA SER A 225 -14.45 -10.07 -5.62
C SER A 225 -15.02 -8.83 -6.30
N MET A 226 -15.61 -8.98 -7.48
CA MET A 226 -16.38 -7.94 -8.14
C MET A 226 -17.86 -8.12 -7.79
N LYS A 227 -18.53 -7.01 -7.47
CA LYS A 227 -19.99 -6.96 -7.43
C LYS A 227 -20.50 -6.99 -8.87
N THR A 228 -21.21 -8.06 -9.20
CA THR A 228 -22.06 -8.16 -10.39
C THR A 228 -23.29 -7.29 -10.24
#